data_AF-A0A1Q8BLA2-F1
#
_entry.id   AF-A0A1Q8BLA2-F1
#
_cell.length_a   1.000
_cell.length_b   1.000
_cell.length_c   1.000
_cell.angle_alpha   90.00
_cell.angle_beta   90.00
_cell.angle_gamma   90.00
#
_symmetry.space_group_name_H-M   'P 1'
#
loop_
_entity.id
_entity.type
_entity.pdbx_description
1 polymer ?
#
loop_
_entity_poly.entity_id
_entity_poly.type
_entity_poly.pdbx_seq_one_letter_code
_entity_poly.pdbx_strand_id
1 'polypeptide(L)' 'MDKKKLETFKKRLETRQQELRRTVVRNQADGRSADEDTAQDIADRAASSYTKEFLFSQSNNDRQLLMMVDGALARIREG' A
#
# COMPACT_ATOMS: atom_id res chain seq x y z
N MET A 1 21.98 -8.23 17.43
CA MET A 1 21.22 -7.00 17.78
C MET A 1 20.81 -7.06 19.24
N ASP A 2 20.72 -5.92 19.93
CA ASP A 2 20.16 -5.85 21.28
C ASP A 2 18.66 -6.23 21.25
N LYS A 3 18.23 -7.16 22.11
CA LYS A 3 16.83 -7.61 22.23
C LYS A 3 15.87 -6.43 22.39
N LYS A 4 16.27 -5.39 23.13
CA LYS A 4 15.44 -4.19 23.33
C LYS A 4 15.22 -3.41 22.02
N LYS A 5 16.25 -3.32 21.19
CA LYS A 5 16.17 -2.70 19.85
C LYS A 5 15.31 -3.54 18.91
N LEU A 6 15.46 -4.86 18.93
CA LEU A 6 14.68 -5.78 18.11
C LEU A 6 13.16 -5.66 18.40
N GLU A 7 12.78 -5.66 19.69
CA GLU A 7 11.38 -5.48 20.10
C GLU A 7 10.81 -4.12 19.69
N THR A 8 11.64 -3.07 19.73
CA THR A 8 11.24 -1.73 19.28
C THR A 8 10.97 -1.71 17.77
N PHE A 9 11.83 -2.34 16.97
CA PHE A 9 11.64 -2.47 15.53
C PHE A 9 10.42 -3.34 15.20
N LYS A 10 10.23 -4.45 15.90
CA LYS A 10 9.06 -5.32 15.74
C LYS A 10 7.76 -4.55 15.94
N LYS A 11 7.61 -3.82 17.05
CA LYS A 11 6.41 -3.00 17.31
C LYS A 11 6.16 -1.97 16.20
N ARG A 12 7.20 -1.29 15.75
CA ARG A 12 7.09 -0.32 14.64
C ARG A 12 6.64 -0.97 13.33
N LEU A 13 7.21 -2.14 13.00
CA LEU A 13 6.84 -2.91 11.81
C LEU A 13 5.40 -3.42 11.90
N GLU A 14 4.94 -3.88 13.07
CA GLU A 14 3.56 -4.31 13.29
C GLU A 14 2.57 -3.15 13.13
N THR A 15 2.85 -1.98 13.71
CA THR A 15 2.04 -0.77 13.47
C THR A 15 1.98 -0.45 11.98
N ARG A 16 3.13 -0.44 11.31
CA ARG A 16 3.20 -0.10 9.88
C ARG A 16 2.47 -1.11 9.00
N GLN A 17 2.53 -2.40 9.34
CA GLN A 17 1.80 -3.46 8.65
C GLN A 17 0.28 -3.23 8.73
N GLN A 18 -0.23 -2.89 9.91
CA GLN A 18 -1.66 -2.63 10.10
C GLN A 18 -2.14 -1.43 9.28
N GLU A 19 -1.36 -0.35 9.27
CA GLU A 19 -1.65 0.84 8.45
C GLU A 19 -1.67 0.49 6.96
N LEU A 20 -0.63 -0.18 6.45
CA LEU A 20 -0.52 -0.53 5.04
C LEU A 20 -1.64 -1.46 4.59
N ARG A 21 -2.05 -2.43 5.41
CA ARG A 21 -3.19 -3.30 5.10
C ARG A 21 -4.49 -2.51 4.91
N ARG A 22 -4.75 -1.52 5.77
CA ARG A 22 -5.92 -0.64 5.63
C ARG A 22 -5.84 0.18 4.35
N THR A 23 -4.67 0.75 4.06
CA THR A 23 -4.44 1.54 2.83
C THR A 23 -4.59 0.71 1.57
N VAL A 24 -4.01 -0.49 1.51
CA VAL A 24 -4.11 -1.39 0.35
C VAL A 24 -5.56 -1.79 0.08
N VAL A 25 -6.32 -2.15 1.12
CA VAL A 25 -7.75 -2.50 0.98
C VAL A 25 -8.55 -1.31 0.46
N ARG A 26 -8.31 -0.12 1.00
CA ARG A 26 -8.97 1.11 0.56
C ARG A 26 -8.65 1.44 -0.90
N ASN A 27 -7.38 1.45 -1.27
CA ASN A 27 -6.95 1.74 -2.64
C ASN A 27 -7.50 0.73 -3.65
N GLN A 28 -7.67 -0.54 -3.25
CA GLN A 28 -8.28 -1.56 -4.09
C GLN A 28 -9.78 -1.35 -4.29
N ALA A 29 -10.48 -0.86 -3.27
CA ALA A 29 -11.89 -0.48 -3.38
C ALA A 29 -12.06 0.78 -4.26
N ASP A 30 -11.26 1.82 -3.99
CA ASP A 30 -11.30 3.10 -4.71
C ASP A 30 -10.97 2.93 -6.21
N GLY A 31 -10.00 2.07 -6.53
CA GLY A 31 -9.66 1.74 -7.92
C GLY A 31 -10.78 1.02 -8.68
N ARG A 32 -11.60 0.21 -8.00
CA ARG A 32 -12.75 -0.46 -8.62
C ARG A 32 -13.91 0.50 -8.87
N SER A 33 -14.20 1.39 -7.92
CA SER A 33 -15.26 2.41 -8.10
C SER A 33 -14.93 3.43 -9.18
N ALA A 34 -13.64 3.78 -9.34
CA ALA A 34 -13.20 4.72 -10.38
C ALA A 34 -13.38 4.18 -11.81
N ASP A 35 -13.44 2.85 -11.99
CA ASP A 35 -13.68 2.23 -13.29
C ASP A 35 -15.19 2.10 -13.62
N GLU A 36 -16.10 2.26 -12.66
CA GLU A 36 -17.56 2.17 -12.87
C GLU A 36 -18.19 3.49 -13.39
N ASP A 37 -17.56 4.65 -13.13
CA ASP A 37 -18.04 5.99 -13.53
C ASP A 37 -17.73 6.35 -15.02
N THR A 38 -18.01 5.44 -15.95
CA THR A 38 -17.51 5.50 -17.35
C THR A 38 -18.27 6.42 -18.33
N ALA A 39 -19.02 7.41 -17.85
CA ALA A 39 -19.63 8.45 -18.68
C ALA A 39 -18.70 9.67 -18.91
N GLN A 40 -17.43 9.44 -19.24
CA GLN A 40 -16.43 10.51 -19.50
C GLN A 40 -15.96 10.53 -20.96
N ASP A 41 -16.04 11.71 -21.58
CA ASP A 41 -15.55 12.00 -22.94
C ASP A 41 -14.01 11.99 -23.01
N ILE A 42 -13.44 11.91 -24.23
CA ILE A 42 -12.00 11.69 -24.47
C ILE A 42 -11.12 12.79 -23.81
N ALA A 43 -11.61 14.03 -23.73
CA ALA A 43 -10.91 15.15 -23.10
C ALA A 43 -10.79 14.97 -21.57
N ASP A 44 -11.85 14.52 -20.91
CA ASP A 44 -11.87 14.26 -19.46
C ASP A 44 -11.03 13.03 -19.10
N ARG A 45 -11.02 12.02 -19.97
CA ARG A 45 -10.12 10.85 -19.85
C ARG A 45 -8.65 11.23 -19.96
N ALA A 46 -8.29 12.17 -20.84
CA ALA A 46 -6.91 12.62 -20.98
C ALA A 46 -6.44 13.37 -19.71
N ALA A 47 -7.28 14.25 -19.14
CA ALA A 47 -6.95 14.98 -17.91
C ALA A 47 -6.87 14.07 -16.67
N SER A 48 -7.71 13.02 -16.59
CA SER A 48 -7.72 12.07 -15.47
C SER A 48 -6.63 10.98 -15.55
N SER A 49 -6.00 10.80 -16.72
CA SER A 49 -4.99 9.76 -16.96
C SER A 49 -3.77 9.85 -16.02
N TYR A 50 -3.25 11.06 -15.78
CA TYR A 50 -2.13 11.27 -14.86
C TYR A 50 -2.49 10.89 -13.42
N THR A 51 -3.67 11.31 -12.97
CA THR A 51 -4.18 10.97 -11.64
C THR A 51 -4.36 9.47 -11.48
N LYS A 52 -4.87 8.79 -12.52
CA LYS A 52 -5.02 7.33 -12.54
C LYS A 52 -3.66 6.64 -12.41
N GLU A 53 -2.69 6.97 -13.26
CA GLU A 53 -1.32 6.43 -13.20
C GLU A 53 -0.65 6.68 -11.84
N PHE A 54 -0.81 7.89 -11.29
CA PHE A 54 -0.31 8.23 -9.96
C PHE A 54 -0.89 7.31 -8.87
N LEU A 55 -2.21 7.14 -8.85
CA LEU A 55 -2.90 6.26 -7.89
C LEU A 55 -2.52 4.79 -8.06
N PHE A 56 -2.34 4.31 -9.30
CA PHE A 56 -1.82 2.96 -9.57
C PHE A 56 -0.40 2.78 -9.05
N SER A 57 0.49 3.73 -9.31
CA SER A 57 1.86 3.74 -8.80
C SER A 57 1.88 3.71 -7.27
N GLN A 58 1.06 4.55 -6.63
CA GLN A 58 0.92 4.58 -5.18
C GLN A 58 0.44 3.24 -4.61
N SER A 59 -0.61 2.65 -5.20
CA SER A 59 -1.12 1.34 -4.80
C SER A 59 -0.07 0.23 -4.93
N ASN A 60 0.70 0.24 -6.01
CA ASN A 60 1.80 -0.71 -6.22
C ASN A 60 2.90 -0.54 -5.18
N ASN A 61 3.26 0.70 -4.85
CA ASN A 61 4.26 1.00 -3.84
C ASN A 61 3.81 0.51 -2.46
N ASP A 62 2.55 0.77 -2.08
CA ASP A 62 1.98 0.33 -0.80
C ASP A 62 2.00 -1.20 -0.68
N ARG A 63 1.66 -1.93 -1.75
CA ARG A 63 1.73 -3.41 -1.80
C ARG A 63 3.17 -3.92 -1.66
N GLN A 64 4.12 -3.30 -2.36
CA GLN A 64 5.54 -3.64 -2.25
C GLN A 64 6.06 -3.40 -0.84
N LEU A 65 5.71 -2.27 -0.23
CA LEU A 65 6.10 -1.94 1.13
C LEU A 65 5.51 -2.92 2.15
N LEU A 66 4.24 -3.32 1.98
CA LEU A 66 3.62 -4.34 2.82
C LEU A 66 4.37 -5.67 2.75
N MET A 67 4.75 -6.14 1.54
CA MET A 67 5.55 -7.35 1.38
C MET A 67 6.91 -7.26 2.09
N MET A 68 7.59 -6.11 2.01
CA MET A 68 8.86 -5.89 2.71
C MET A 68 8.71 -5.91 4.23
N VAL A 69 7.64 -5.32 4.76
CA VAL A 69 7.33 -5.32 6.19
C VAL A 69 7.01 -6.74 6.68
N ASP A 70 6.20 -7.50 5.93
CA ASP A 70 5.88 -8.89 6.23
C ASP A 70 7.13 -9.76 6.26
N GLY A 71 8.03 -9.60 5.28
CA GLY A 71 9.32 -10.30 5.25
C GLY A 71 10.27 -9.89 6.39
N ALA A 72 10.25 -8.62 6.81
CA ALA A 72 11.02 -8.18 7.98
C ALA A 72 10.49 -8.80 9.29
N LEU A 73 9.17 -8.88 9.46
CA LEU A 73 8.53 -9.52 10.61
C LEU A 73 8.77 -11.04 10.63
N ALA A 74 8.76 -11.69 9.46
CA ALA A 74 9.08 -13.11 9.34
C ALA A 74 10.52 -13.39 9.80
N ARG A 75 11.51 -12.61 9.31
CA ARG A 75 12.91 -12.72 9.76
C ARG A 75 13.07 -12.52 11.27
N ILE A 76 12.36 -11.53 11.86
CA ILE A 76 12.38 -11.32 13.31
C ILE A 76 11.82 -12.53 14.07
N ARG A 77 10.86 -13.26 13.50
CA ARG A 77 10.27 -14.46 14.10
C ARG A 77 11.18 -15.69 13.98
N GLU A 78 11.90 -15.80 12.88
CA GLU A 78 12.83 -16.90 12.60
C GLU A 78 14.14 -16.82 13.42
N GLY A 79 14.52 -15.62 13.87
CA GLY A 79 15.65 -15.39 14.79
C GLY A 79 16.88 -14.84 14.10
#